data_AF-A0A355BIX0-F1
#
_entry.id   AF-A0A355BIX0-F1
#
_cell.length_a   1.000
_cell.length_b   1.000
_cell.length_c   1.000
_cell.angle_alpha   90.00
_cell.angle_beta   90.00
_cell.angle_gamma   90.00
#
_symmetry.space_group_name_H-M   'P 1'
#
loop_
_entity.id
_entity.type
_entity.pdbx_description
1 polymer ?
#
loop_
_entity_poly.entity_id
_entity_poly.type
_entity_poly.pdbx_seq_one_letter_code
_entity_poly.pdbx_strand_id
1 'polypeptide(L)'
;LPNRVLQYHLLIQVRLQLRISADPRRVLPVEVLVGCVGWSRCTKPPSKLSMPKKRRKYDQWGYWHLFTPLPDFDILEKNMFSNRRRHMEIRRAQPSDRKAVMALVAAVSEGDYIPYCWDDWVDDTATGISLVARLDHRLVGIAHVHFLSKRVAWFQALRVLPTARRMGVGKALSQACLDYSARAGRQVARLLIDIDNHASRSLTAQAGFSMIAEWLRLEKATGPVSAPDIEPPKQEQLPRLVELAQANGVNLWHTDWETYDLDVEALSISLRNGTLHVLADSPTATMLDISYDEEDEEYRAYNPVGEPMAVSQIVQAMESAAYERGLPRIAVLLAADSPHLPTLQQLGFEFAVINTGNGDSMIDGVTIWEYT
;
A
#
# COMPACT_ATOMS: atom_id res chain seq x y z
N LEU A 1 18.39 -8.70 -38.46
CA LEU A 1 19.76 -8.72 -37.89
C LEU A 1 20.72 -8.03 -38.86
N PRO A 2 21.80 -7.37 -38.39
CA PRO A 2 22.28 -7.23 -37.00
C PRO A 2 22.44 -5.74 -36.61
N ASN A 3 22.80 -5.28 -35.41
CA ASN A 3 22.95 -5.76 -34.03
C ASN A 3 23.35 -4.52 -33.19
N ARG A 4 23.29 -4.67 -31.86
CA ARG A 4 23.98 -3.95 -30.76
C ARG A 4 23.09 -2.96 -30.00
N VAL A 5 22.60 -3.28 -28.79
CA VAL A 5 23.28 -3.67 -27.53
C VAL A 5 24.24 -2.58 -27.04
N LEU A 6 23.86 -1.92 -25.94
CA LEU A 6 24.80 -1.35 -24.97
C LEU A 6 24.13 -1.32 -23.58
N GLN A 7 24.49 -2.35 -22.81
CA GLN A 7 24.42 -2.42 -21.35
C GLN A 7 25.29 -1.31 -20.74
N TYR A 8 24.87 -0.74 -19.61
CA TYR A 8 25.79 -0.08 -18.68
C TYR A 8 25.61 -0.64 -17.28
N HIS A 9 26.55 -1.49 -16.89
CA HIS A 9 26.92 -1.74 -15.49
C HIS A 9 27.68 -0.53 -14.96
N LEU A 10 27.41 -0.12 -13.71
CA LEU A 10 28.37 0.67 -12.94
C LEU A 10 28.45 0.17 -11.50
N LEU A 11 29.47 -0.65 -11.26
CA LEU A 11 30.07 -0.89 -9.95
C LEU A 11 30.65 0.43 -9.42
N ILE A 12 30.32 0.80 -8.18
CA ILE A 12 31.11 1.77 -7.41
C ILE A 12 31.55 1.07 -6.11
N GLN A 13 32.82 0.66 -6.09
CA GLN A 13 33.56 0.42 -4.85
C GLN A 13 33.92 1.76 -4.21
N VAL A 14 33.50 1.99 -2.96
CA VAL A 14 34.09 3.03 -2.11
C VAL A 14 34.95 2.36 -1.05
N ARG A 15 36.28 2.46 -1.21
CA ARG A 15 37.27 2.24 -0.15
C ARG A 15 37.22 3.42 0.82
N LEU A 16 36.79 3.17 2.06
CA LEU A 16 37.03 4.08 3.18
C LEU A 16 38.17 3.54 4.04
N GLN A 17 39.35 4.14 3.91
CA GLN A 17 40.41 4.04 4.92
C GLN A 17 40.02 4.91 6.11
N LEU A 18 39.73 4.31 7.25
CA LEU A 18 39.71 4.99 8.54
C LEU A 18 40.86 4.46 9.39
N ARG A 19 41.91 5.28 9.56
CA ARG A 19 42.84 5.17 10.68
C ARG A 19 42.13 5.72 11.92
N ILE A 20 41.82 4.87 12.90
CA ILE A 20 41.56 5.33 14.26
C ILE A 20 42.39 4.49 15.23
N SER A 21 43.13 5.23 16.05
CA SER A 21 44.02 4.83 17.13
C SER A 21 43.32 3.96 18.19
N ALA A 22 44.08 3.03 18.76
CA ALA A 22 43.66 2.09 19.78
C ALA A 22 43.25 2.76 21.10
N ASP A 23 42.04 2.49 21.57
CA ASP A 23 41.64 2.55 23.00
C ASP A 23 40.59 1.45 23.28
N PRO A 24 40.92 0.38 24.01
CA PRO A 24 40.07 -0.81 24.10
C PRO A 24 38.99 -0.78 25.21
N ARG A 25 38.42 0.37 25.60
CA ARG A 25 37.40 0.41 26.68
C ARG A 25 36.16 1.26 26.45
N ARG A 26 35.63 1.33 25.23
CA ARG A 26 34.26 1.85 25.00
C ARG A 26 33.48 0.99 24.00
N VAL A 27 32.48 0.29 24.51
CA VAL A 27 31.44 -0.38 23.72
C VAL A 27 30.34 0.65 23.44
N LEU A 28 30.09 0.93 22.16
CA LEU A 28 28.88 1.61 21.70
C LEU A 28 28.29 0.78 20.54
N PRO A 29 26.97 0.55 20.50
CA PRO A 29 26.34 -0.23 19.44
C PRO A 29 26.28 0.60 18.15
N VAL A 30 26.71 0.01 17.04
CA VAL A 30 26.61 0.57 15.69
C VAL A 30 25.42 -0.10 15.01
N GLU A 31 24.30 0.61 14.89
CA GLU A 31 23.22 0.28 13.97
C GLU A 31 23.59 0.80 12.57
N VAL A 32 23.54 -0.08 11.58
CA VAL A 32 23.82 0.18 10.18
C VAL A 32 22.52 0.60 9.50
N LEU A 33 22.37 1.89 9.21
CA LEU A 33 21.33 2.44 8.34
C LEU A 33 21.81 2.35 6.88
N VAL A 34 21.21 1.46 6.09
CA VAL A 34 21.28 1.49 4.63
C VAL A 34 20.01 2.18 4.13
N GLY A 35 20.13 3.43 3.71
CA GLY A 35 19.08 4.16 3.00
C GLY A 35 19.61 4.59 1.64
N CYS A 36 19.09 3.99 0.57
CA CYS A 36 19.34 4.43 -0.80
C CYS A 36 18.50 5.67 -1.12
N VAL A 37 19.16 6.72 -1.60
CA VAL A 37 18.58 8.00 -2.00
C VAL A 37 18.55 8.07 -3.52
N GLY A 38 17.35 8.12 -4.12
CA GLY A 38 17.16 8.56 -5.50
C GLY A 38 17.33 10.08 -5.59
N TRP A 39 18.29 10.54 -6.40
CA TRP A 39 18.63 11.96 -6.58
C TRP A 39 17.75 12.63 -7.63
N SER A 40 17.16 13.78 -7.26
CA SER A 40 16.66 14.80 -8.19
C SER A 40 17.46 16.10 -8.03
N ARG A 41 18.05 16.57 -9.13
CA ARG A 41 18.98 17.70 -9.20
C ARG A 41 18.34 19.03 -8.73
N CYS A 42 18.87 19.62 -7.67
CA CYS A 42 18.61 21.01 -7.28
C CYS A 42 19.81 21.89 -7.65
N THR A 43 19.59 22.92 -8.48
CA THR A 43 20.57 23.95 -8.80
C THR A 43 20.19 25.26 -8.10
N LYS A 44 20.86 25.58 -6.98
CA LYS A 44 21.34 26.92 -6.53
C LYS A 44 21.55 26.97 -4.99
N PRO A 45 22.57 27.71 -4.51
CA PRO A 45 23.00 27.69 -3.10
C PRO A 45 22.20 28.66 -2.20
N PRO A 46 22.18 28.44 -0.86
CA PRO A 46 21.42 29.25 0.08
C PRO A 46 22.14 30.55 0.46
N SER A 47 21.41 31.66 0.46
CA SER A 47 21.83 32.93 1.07
C SER A 47 21.44 32.99 2.54
N LYS A 48 22.40 33.48 3.35
CA LYS A 48 22.34 33.67 4.79
C LYS A 48 21.25 34.67 5.19
N LEU A 49 20.50 34.39 6.27
CA LEU A 49 19.88 35.44 7.06
C LEU A 49 20.09 35.23 8.57
N SER A 50 20.51 36.34 9.18
CA SER A 50 20.99 36.54 10.53
C SER A 50 19.88 36.73 11.56
N MET A 51 20.10 36.22 12.78
CA MET A 51 19.35 36.61 13.98
C MET A 51 19.72 38.01 14.48
N PRO A 52 18.80 38.73 15.17
CA PRO A 52 19.17 39.75 16.12
C PRO A 52 18.96 39.29 17.57
N LYS A 53 20.02 39.42 18.38
CA LYS A 53 19.99 39.45 19.85
C LYS A 53 19.50 40.83 20.31
N LYS A 54 18.58 40.89 21.28
CA LYS A 54 18.57 41.97 22.30
C LYS A 54 18.11 41.46 23.66
N ARG A 55 18.98 41.64 24.65
CA ARG A 55 18.68 41.63 26.09
C ARG A 55 18.13 43.00 26.49
N ARG A 56 17.22 43.03 27.47
CA ARG A 56 17.20 44.03 28.56
C ARG A 56 16.39 43.50 29.75
N LYS A 57 17.00 43.63 30.94
CA LYS A 57 16.46 43.40 32.29
C LYS A 57 15.50 44.54 32.67
N TYR A 58 14.53 44.26 33.54
CA TYR A 58 14.11 45.16 34.64
C TYR A 58 13.48 44.35 35.79
N ASP A 59 13.50 44.97 36.96
CA ASP A 59 13.57 44.39 38.30
C ASP A 59 12.23 44.09 39.01
N GLN A 60 12.36 43.19 39.99
CA GLN A 60 11.70 43.05 41.28
C GLN A 60 10.69 44.12 41.73
N TRP A 61 9.45 43.70 42.04
CA TRP A 61 8.51 44.19 43.07
C TRP A 61 7.46 43.05 43.24
N GLY A 62 6.92 42.62 44.37
CA GLY A 62 6.92 42.98 45.78
C GLY A 62 5.79 42.13 46.41
N TYR A 63 6.06 41.49 47.54
CA TYR A 63 5.09 40.65 48.28
C TYR A 63 3.97 41.51 48.89
N TRP A 64 2.71 41.10 48.70
CA TRP A 64 1.59 41.50 49.55
C TRP A 64 0.66 40.30 49.78
N HIS A 65 0.54 39.91 51.05
CA HIS A 65 -0.45 38.96 51.55
C HIS A 65 -1.80 39.66 51.72
N LEU A 66 -2.84 39.14 51.08
CA LEU A 66 -4.24 39.32 51.48
C LEU A 66 -4.90 37.95 51.41
N PHE A 67 -5.17 37.40 52.59
CA PHE A 67 -5.93 36.17 52.78
C PHE A 67 -7.42 36.45 52.53
N THR A 68 -7.98 35.87 51.48
CA THR A 68 -9.42 35.59 51.34
C THR A 68 -9.58 34.08 51.24
N PRO A 69 -10.46 33.44 52.04
CA PRO A 69 -10.71 32.01 51.89
C PRO A 69 -11.42 31.77 50.56
N LEU A 70 -10.75 31.06 49.65
CA LEU A 70 -11.34 30.56 48.43
C LEU A 70 -12.33 29.44 48.77
N PRO A 71 -13.52 29.37 48.13
CA PRO A 71 -14.40 28.22 48.28
C PRO A 71 -13.72 26.95 47.72
N ASP A 72 -14.01 25.81 48.33
CA ASP A 72 -13.42 24.49 48.06
C ASP A 72 -13.12 24.23 46.57
N PHE A 73 -11.84 24.34 46.19
CA PHE A 73 -11.34 24.07 44.84
C PHE A 73 -11.47 22.59 44.43
N ASP A 74 -11.62 21.68 45.40
CA ASP A 74 -11.61 20.22 45.19
C ASP A 74 -12.89 19.66 44.54
N ILE A 75 -14.01 20.41 44.54
CA ILE A 75 -15.28 19.96 43.94
C ILE A 75 -15.42 20.50 42.50
N LEU A 76 -14.76 21.60 42.16
CA LEU A 76 -14.75 22.16 40.81
C LEU A 76 -13.75 21.46 39.89
N GLU A 77 -12.57 21.03 40.37
CA GLU A 77 -11.63 20.28 39.52
C GLU A 77 -12.15 18.90 39.11
N LYS A 78 -12.80 18.16 40.02
CA LYS A 78 -13.37 16.83 39.68
C LYS A 78 -14.54 16.90 38.70
N ASN A 79 -15.28 18.02 38.66
CA ASN A 79 -16.40 18.22 37.73
C ASN A 79 -16.01 18.96 36.44
N MET A 80 -14.89 19.68 36.40
CA MET A 80 -14.38 20.34 35.18
C MET A 80 -13.60 19.39 34.25
N PHE A 81 -13.12 18.25 34.76
CA PHE A 81 -12.43 17.24 33.96
C PHE A 81 -13.27 16.00 33.60
N SER A 82 -14.51 15.88 34.07
CA SER A 82 -15.32 14.66 33.86
C SER A 82 -16.29 14.70 32.67
N ASN A 83 -16.30 15.74 31.82
CA ASN A 83 -17.20 15.72 30.65
C ASN A 83 -16.74 16.53 29.42
N ARG A 84 -15.43 16.63 29.14
CA ARG A 84 -15.02 17.02 27.78
C ARG A 84 -15.18 15.82 26.87
N ARG A 85 -16.29 15.77 26.12
CA ARG A 85 -16.36 14.90 24.93
C ARG A 85 -15.14 15.27 24.08
N ARG A 86 -14.22 14.32 23.89
CA ARG A 86 -13.08 14.53 22.97
C ARG A 86 -13.66 14.88 21.61
N HIS A 87 -13.23 16.00 21.04
CA HIS A 87 -13.76 16.45 19.77
C HIS A 87 -13.00 15.72 18.66
N MET A 88 -13.71 14.87 17.90
CA MET A 88 -13.17 14.23 16.72
C MET A 88 -13.53 15.06 15.49
N GLU A 89 -12.51 15.48 14.76
CA GLU A 89 -12.64 16.19 13.49
C GLU A 89 -12.02 15.33 12.39
N ILE A 90 -12.76 15.12 11.30
CA ILE A 90 -12.22 14.56 10.06
C ILE A 90 -12.18 15.69 9.03
N ARG A 91 -11.02 15.89 8.40
CA ARG A 91 -10.85 16.90 7.36
C ARG A 91 -9.87 16.45 6.28
N ARG A 92 -9.87 17.15 5.15
CA ARG A 92 -8.84 17.01 4.12
C ARG A 92 -7.46 17.23 4.74
N ALA A 93 -6.53 16.35 4.39
CA ALA A 93 -5.10 16.49 4.64
C ALA A 93 -4.56 17.76 3.98
N GLN A 94 -3.60 18.41 4.62
CA GLN A 94 -2.90 19.58 4.10
C GLN A 94 -1.40 19.29 4.03
N PRO A 95 -0.62 19.92 3.14
CA PRO A 95 0.83 19.71 3.08
C PRO A 95 1.52 19.94 4.44
N SER A 96 0.99 20.88 5.24
CA SER A 96 1.47 21.15 6.60
C SER A 96 1.30 19.99 7.60
N ASP A 97 0.45 19.01 7.31
CA ASP A 97 0.25 17.82 8.14
C ASP A 97 1.39 16.79 7.99
N ARG A 98 2.26 16.93 6.97
CA ARG A 98 3.31 15.95 6.63
C ARG A 98 4.05 15.44 7.86
N LYS A 99 4.59 16.34 8.68
CA LYS A 99 5.37 15.94 9.87
C LYS A 99 4.56 15.08 10.85
N ALA A 100 3.28 15.41 11.06
CA ALA A 100 2.41 14.66 11.96
C ALA A 100 1.98 13.33 11.37
N VAL A 101 1.74 13.27 10.05
CA VAL A 101 1.43 12.03 9.33
C VAL A 101 2.61 11.08 9.32
N MET A 102 3.82 11.54 9.00
CA MET A 102 5.02 10.68 9.04
C MET A 102 5.27 10.10 10.43
N ALA A 103 5.09 10.92 11.48
CA ALA A 103 5.20 10.44 12.86
C ALA A 103 4.08 9.46 13.23
N LEU A 104 2.87 9.64 12.70
CA LEU A 104 1.78 8.70 12.89
C LEU A 104 2.07 7.36 12.24
N VAL A 105 2.48 7.39 10.97
CA VAL A 105 2.71 6.20 10.14
C VAL A 105 3.85 5.37 10.72
N ALA A 106 4.98 6.01 11.06
CA ALA A 106 6.11 5.35 11.71
C ALA A 106 5.75 4.71 13.07
N ALA A 107 4.74 5.25 13.77
CA ALA A 107 4.25 4.67 15.02
C ALA A 107 3.25 3.52 14.82
N VAL A 108 2.79 3.28 13.59
CA VAL A 108 1.85 2.21 13.25
C VAL A 108 2.56 1.02 12.63
N SER A 109 3.42 1.26 11.64
CA SER A 109 4.24 0.23 11.00
C SER A 109 5.58 0.81 10.58
N GLU A 110 6.65 0.07 10.85
CA GLU A 110 7.92 0.28 10.17
C GLU A 110 7.77 -0.11 8.70
N GLY A 111 8.41 0.60 7.78
CA GLY A 111 8.36 0.30 6.34
C GLY A 111 7.04 0.62 5.62
N ASP A 112 6.09 1.31 6.25
CA ASP A 112 4.84 1.69 5.59
C ASP A 112 5.08 2.53 4.33
N TYR A 113 4.23 2.34 3.30
CA TYR A 113 4.40 2.95 1.99
C TYR A 113 3.89 4.41 1.89
N ILE A 114 3.03 4.85 2.81
CA ILE A 114 2.45 6.22 2.81
C ILE A 114 3.50 7.35 2.68
N PRO A 115 4.69 7.29 3.31
CA PRO A 115 5.71 8.32 3.17
C PRO A 115 6.18 8.54 1.73
N TYR A 116 6.17 7.50 0.89
CA TYR A 116 6.59 7.57 -0.51
C TYR A 116 5.51 8.15 -1.42
N CYS A 117 4.23 8.02 -1.05
CA CYS A 117 3.10 8.50 -1.85
C CYS A 117 2.52 9.85 -1.38
N TRP A 118 2.86 10.29 -0.16
CA TRP A 118 2.20 11.42 0.49
C TRP A 118 2.22 12.72 -0.32
N ASP A 119 3.38 13.07 -0.90
CA ASP A 119 3.51 14.36 -1.61
C ASP A 119 2.64 14.39 -2.88
N ASP A 120 2.48 13.26 -3.55
CA ASP A 120 1.61 13.14 -4.72
C ASP A 120 0.13 13.20 -4.31
N TRP A 121 -0.23 12.57 -3.19
CA TRP A 121 -1.62 12.45 -2.76
C TRP A 121 -2.20 13.69 -2.06
N VAL A 122 -1.38 14.48 -1.34
CA VAL A 122 -1.91 15.56 -0.50
C VAL A 122 -2.43 16.74 -1.34
N ASP A 123 -1.81 16.96 -2.49
CA ASP A 123 -2.14 18.06 -3.40
C ASP A 123 -3.10 17.63 -4.52
N ASP A 124 -3.08 16.35 -4.93
CA ASP A 124 -3.98 15.84 -5.97
C ASP A 124 -5.38 15.52 -5.43
N THR A 125 -6.33 16.41 -5.72
CA THR A 125 -7.76 16.15 -5.50
C THR A 125 -8.56 15.84 -6.76
N ALA A 126 -7.91 15.81 -7.93
CA ALA A 126 -8.58 15.40 -9.15
C ALA A 126 -8.76 13.88 -9.16
N THR A 127 -7.77 13.14 -8.66
CA THR A 127 -7.74 11.68 -8.69
C THR A 127 -8.07 11.04 -7.33
N GLY A 128 -8.30 11.81 -6.28
CA GLY A 128 -8.54 11.25 -4.95
C GLY A 128 -8.76 12.26 -3.82
N ILE A 129 -8.65 11.77 -2.58
CA ILE A 129 -8.53 12.61 -1.39
C ILE A 129 -7.77 11.89 -0.28
N SER A 130 -6.87 12.62 0.38
CA SER A 130 -6.32 12.23 1.69
C SER A 130 -7.12 12.90 2.81
N LEU A 131 -7.59 12.11 3.78
CA LEU A 131 -8.31 12.57 4.96
C LEU A 131 -7.49 12.29 6.21
N VAL A 132 -7.51 13.22 7.17
CA VAL A 132 -6.87 13.05 8.47
C VAL A 132 -7.90 13.19 9.58
N ALA A 133 -7.74 12.38 10.62
CA ALA A 133 -8.51 12.45 11.84
C ALA A 133 -7.73 13.20 12.92
N ARG A 134 -8.35 14.22 13.50
CA ARG A 134 -7.84 14.90 14.69
C ARG A 134 -8.72 14.58 15.88
N LEU A 135 -8.07 14.28 16.99
CA LEU A 135 -8.69 14.20 18.29
C LEU A 135 -8.17 15.37 19.11
N ASP A 136 -9.04 16.33 19.38
CA ASP A 136 -8.70 17.64 19.91
C ASP A 136 -7.60 18.29 19.05
N HIS A 137 -6.39 18.47 19.57
CA HIS A 137 -5.29 19.12 18.84
C HIS A 137 -4.33 18.15 18.14
N ARG A 138 -4.52 16.83 18.29
CA ARG A 138 -3.56 15.82 17.81
C ARG A 138 -4.10 15.09 16.58
N LEU A 139 -3.28 14.93 15.54
CA LEU A 139 -3.55 14.05 14.40
C LEU A 139 -3.38 12.60 14.86
N VAL A 140 -4.44 11.80 14.73
CA VAL A 140 -4.51 10.43 15.25
C VAL A 140 -4.87 9.37 14.21
N GLY A 141 -5.27 9.79 13.00
CA GLY A 141 -5.52 8.87 11.89
C GLY A 141 -5.36 9.53 10.53
N ILE A 142 -5.17 8.70 9.51
CA ILE A 142 -5.14 9.05 8.10
C ILE A 142 -5.88 7.97 7.30
N ALA A 143 -6.49 8.36 6.18
CA ALA A 143 -6.98 7.48 5.14
C ALA A 143 -6.80 8.17 3.78
N HIS A 144 -6.67 7.39 2.72
CA HIS A 144 -6.64 7.91 1.36
C HIS A 144 -7.69 7.20 0.49
N VAL A 145 -8.30 7.96 -0.40
CA VAL A 145 -9.22 7.47 -1.42
C VAL A 145 -8.64 7.82 -2.78
N HIS A 146 -8.47 6.84 -3.65
CA HIS A 146 -8.11 7.02 -5.05
C HIS A 146 -9.32 6.72 -5.94
N PHE A 147 -9.50 7.41 -7.06
CA PHE A 147 -10.63 7.21 -7.97
C PHE A 147 -10.18 6.43 -9.19
N LEU A 148 -10.39 5.10 -9.14
CA LEU A 148 -9.99 4.18 -10.22
C LEU A 148 -10.77 4.43 -11.50
N SER A 149 -12.04 4.79 -11.37
CA SER A 149 -12.90 5.08 -12.51
C SER A 149 -13.97 6.09 -12.11
N LYS A 150 -14.84 6.45 -13.06
CA LYS A 150 -16.03 7.26 -12.76
C LYS A 150 -16.96 6.57 -11.75
N ARG A 151 -16.88 5.25 -11.63
CA ARG A 151 -17.76 4.43 -10.79
C ARG A 151 -17.12 4.05 -9.46
N VAL A 152 -15.83 3.70 -9.46
CA VAL A 152 -15.15 3.04 -8.32
C VAL A 152 -14.18 3.98 -7.61
N ALA A 153 -14.32 4.08 -6.29
CA ALA A 153 -13.37 4.69 -5.37
C ALA A 153 -12.60 3.59 -4.61
N TRP A 154 -11.27 3.58 -4.73
CA TRP A 154 -10.36 2.68 -4.01
C TRP A 154 -9.94 3.27 -2.67
N PHE A 155 -10.24 2.59 -1.57
CA PHE A 155 -9.88 3.04 -0.23
C PHE A 155 -8.61 2.36 0.21
N GLN A 156 -7.65 3.14 0.70
CA GLN A 156 -6.34 2.65 1.10
C GLN A 156 -5.74 3.51 2.23
N ALA A 157 -4.55 3.12 2.69
CA ALA A 157 -3.76 3.89 3.66
C ALA A 157 -4.50 4.25 4.96
N LEU A 158 -5.51 3.46 5.37
CA LEU A 158 -6.18 3.67 6.65
C LEU A 158 -5.22 3.30 7.78
N ARG A 159 -4.78 4.30 8.54
CA ARG A 159 -3.91 4.14 9.70
C ARG A 159 -4.47 4.91 10.88
N VAL A 160 -4.42 4.28 12.06
CA VAL A 160 -4.85 4.88 13.33
C VAL A 160 -3.78 4.63 14.38
N LEU A 161 -3.36 5.69 15.07
CA LEU A 161 -2.40 5.59 16.17
C LEU A 161 -2.83 4.52 17.18
N PRO A 162 -1.92 3.67 17.68
CA PRO A 162 -2.25 2.64 18.67
C PRO A 162 -3.02 3.18 19.88
N THR A 163 -2.62 4.35 20.39
CA THR A 163 -3.25 5.02 21.54
C THR A 163 -4.65 5.59 21.26
N ALA A 164 -5.07 5.65 19.98
CA ALA A 164 -6.36 6.14 19.54
C ALA A 164 -7.26 5.02 18.95
N ARG A 165 -6.80 3.77 18.98
CA ARG A 165 -7.60 2.61 18.55
C ARG A 165 -8.76 2.37 19.53
N ARG A 166 -9.83 1.73 19.04
CA ARG A 166 -11.07 1.47 19.79
C ARG A 166 -11.80 2.73 20.27
N MET A 167 -11.47 3.90 19.70
CA MET A 167 -12.14 5.17 19.97
C MET A 167 -13.04 5.65 18.82
N GLY A 168 -13.32 4.78 17.84
CA GLY A 168 -14.15 5.10 16.67
C GLY A 168 -13.43 5.86 15.54
N VAL A 169 -12.12 6.15 15.65
CA VAL A 169 -11.36 6.91 14.63
C VAL A 169 -11.40 6.24 13.25
N GLY A 170 -11.13 4.93 13.18
CA GLY A 170 -11.16 4.20 11.91
C GLY A 170 -12.54 4.25 11.26
N LYS A 171 -13.60 4.01 12.06
CA LYS A 171 -14.99 4.08 11.58
C LYS A 171 -15.35 5.47 11.06
N ALA A 172 -14.92 6.52 11.74
CA ALA A 172 -15.17 7.90 11.32
C ALA A 172 -14.42 8.27 10.04
N LEU A 173 -13.18 7.80 9.88
CA LEU A 173 -12.43 7.95 8.62
C LEU A 173 -13.12 7.20 7.47
N SER A 174 -13.49 5.93 7.68
CA SER A 174 -14.21 5.14 6.66
C SER A 174 -15.51 5.81 6.23
N GLN A 175 -16.31 6.32 7.16
CA GLN A 175 -17.54 7.04 6.83
C GLN A 175 -17.25 8.33 6.06
N ALA A 176 -16.24 9.10 6.45
CA ALA A 176 -15.87 10.31 5.74
C ALA A 176 -15.36 10.03 4.31
N CYS A 177 -14.63 8.92 4.11
CA CYS A 177 -14.21 8.44 2.80
C CYS A 177 -15.43 8.07 1.93
N LEU A 178 -16.42 7.36 2.50
CA LEU A 178 -17.68 7.03 1.82
C LEU A 178 -18.44 8.29 1.42
N ASP A 179 -18.63 9.22 2.35
CA ASP A 179 -19.33 10.49 2.11
C ASP A 179 -18.65 11.31 1.01
N TYR A 180 -17.32 11.39 1.02
CA TYR A 180 -16.59 12.11 -0.02
C TYR A 180 -16.72 11.43 -1.39
N SER A 181 -16.62 10.11 -1.42
CA SER A 181 -16.76 9.32 -2.65
C SER A 181 -18.16 9.49 -3.26
N ALA A 182 -19.20 9.41 -2.43
CA ALA A 182 -20.58 9.63 -2.86
C ALA A 182 -20.80 11.07 -3.39
N ARG A 183 -20.32 12.10 -2.68
CA ARG A 183 -20.43 13.50 -3.12
C ARG A 183 -19.73 13.77 -4.45
N ALA A 184 -18.62 13.08 -4.67
CA ALA A 184 -17.88 13.24 -5.90
C ALA A 184 -18.55 12.46 -7.06
N GLY A 185 -19.46 11.51 -6.78
CA GLY A 185 -20.26 10.78 -7.76
C GLY A 185 -19.86 9.33 -7.99
N ARG A 186 -19.02 8.76 -7.12
CA ARG A 186 -18.65 7.33 -7.18
C ARG A 186 -19.80 6.51 -6.62
N GLN A 187 -20.08 5.38 -7.26
CA GLN A 187 -21.18 4.48 -6.90
C GLN A 187 -20.70 3.29 -6.07
N VAL A 188 -19.40 3.00 -6.12
CA VAL A 188 -18.78 1.91 -5.39
C VAL A 188 -17.55 2.39 -4.66
N ALA A 189 -17.38 1.94 -3.43
CA ALA A 189 -16.10 1.97 -2.73
C ALA A 189 -15.55 0.55 -2.61
N ARG A 190 -14.28 0.35 -2.95
CA ARG A 190 -13.59 -0.95 -2.88
C ARG A 190 -12.28 -0.82 -2.14
N LEU A 191 -11.87 -1.88 -1.46
CA LEU A 191 -10.57 -1.98 -0.80
C LEU A 191 -10.11 -3.42 -0.72
N LEU A 192 -8.81 -3.58 -0.47
CA LEU A 192 -8.16 -4.85 -0.21
C LEU A 192 -7.62 -4.87 1.23
N ILE A 193 -7.65 -6.05 1.84
CA ILE A 193 -7.10 -6.30 3.16
C ILE A 193 -6.42 -7.67 3.17
N ASP A 194 -5.19 -7.72 3.68
CA ASP A 194 -4.49 -8.98 3.98
C ASP A 194 -5.36 -9.91 4.83
N ILE A 195 -5.31 -11.20 4.53
CA ILE A 195 -6.23 -12.19 5.09
C ILE A 195 -6.08 -12.33 6.62
N ASP A 196 -4.88 -12.11 7.15
CA ASP A 196 -4.55 -12.19 8.59
C ASP A 196 -4.88 -10.89 9.36
N ASN A 197 -5.21 -9.80 8.67
CA ASN A 197 -5.53 -8.52 9.29
C ASN A 197 -6.99 -8.47 9.77
N HIS A 198 -7.30 -9.33 10.75
CA HIS A 198 -8.63 -9.49 11.34
C HIS A 198 -9.20 -8.19 11.89
N ALA A 199 -8.35 -7.30 12.44
CA ALA A 199 -8.80 -6.01 12.97
C ALA A 199 -9.32 -5.09 11.86
N SER A 200 -8.63 -5.02 10.72
CA SER A 200 -9.07 -4.24 9.57
C SER A 200 -10.32 -4.86 8.94
N ARG A 201 -10.35 -6.19 8.74
CA ARG A 201 -11.54 -6.92 8.23
C ARG A 201 -12.78 -6.66 9.09
N SER A 202 -12.64 -6.74 10.42
CA SER A 202 -13.74 -6.45 11.36
C SER A 202 -14.21 -5.00 11.29
N LEU A 203 -13.29 -4.04 11.19
CA LEU A 203 -13.62 -2.63 11.03
C LEU A 203 -14.37 -2.37 9.72
N THR A 204 -13.88 -2.93 8.61
CA THR A 204 -14.47 -2.81 7.28
C THR A 204 -15.88 -3.37 7.23
N ALA A 205 -16.11 -4.57 7.79
CA ALA A 205 -17.45 -5.14 7.92
C ALA A 205 -18.39 -4.23 8.76
N GLN A 206 -17.91 -3.67 9.88
CA GLN A 206 -18.68 -2.73 10.70
C GLN A 206 -18.96 -1.39 10.01
N ALA A 207 -18.18 -1.04 8.99
CA ALA A 207 -18.41 0.12 8.13
C ALA A 207 -19.42 -0.16 7.00
N GLY A 208 -19.97 -1.37 6.92
CA GLY A 208 -21.03 -1.75 5.96
C GLY A 208 -20.52 -2.35 4.65
N PHE A 209 -19.22 -2.61 4.52
CA PHE A 209 -18.67 -3.28 3.35
C PHE A 209 -18.96 -4.79 3.42
N SER A 210 -19.16 -5.38 2.24
CA SER A 210 -19.28 -6.84 2.06
C SER A 210 -18.00 -7.38 1.43
N MET A 211 -17.52 -8.53 1.90
CA MET A 211 -16.43 -9.25 1.24
C MET A 211 -16.96 -9.87 -0.05
N ILE A 212 -16.39 -9.48 -1.19
CA ILE A 212 -16.84 -9.92 -2.52
C ILE A 212 -15.91 -10.93 -3.18
N ALA A 213 -14.65 -11.00 -2.72
CA ALA A 213 -13.70 -12.01 -3.17
C ALA A 213 -12.65 -12.27 -2.08
N GLU A 214 -12.13 -13.49 -2.09
CA GLU A 214 -10.92 -13.90 -1.37
C GLU A 214 -9.93 -14.41 -2.41
N TRP A 215 -8.68 -13.99 -2.31
CA TRP A 215 -7.60 -14.36 -3.22
C TRP A 215 -6.50 -15.01 -2.41
N LEU A 216 -6.16 -16.25 -2.76
CA LEU A 216 -5.18 -17.06 -2.05
C LEU A 216 -3.88 -17.06 -2.82
N ARG A 217 -2.77 -16.90 -2.11
CA ARG A 217 -1.44 -16.96 -2.69
C ARG A 217 -1.02 -18.41 -2.84
N LEU A 218 -0.72 -18.80 -4.08
CA LEU A 218 0.02 -20.01 -4.39
C LEU A 218 1.43 -19.65 -4.85
N GLU A 219 2.41 -20.46 -4.46
CA GLU A 219 3.80 -20.24 -4.86
C GLU A 219 4.47 -21.53 -5.30
N LYS A 220 5.53 -21.36 -6.07
CA LYS A 220 6.35 -22.44 -6.61
C LYS A 220 7.79 -21.97 -6.77
N ALA A 221 8.74 -22.83 -6.40
CA ALA A 221 10.14 -22.61 -6.75
C ALA A 221 10.34 -22.71 -8.26
N THR A 222 11.02 -21.74 -8.85
CA THR A 222 11.29 -21.76 -10.30
C THR A 222 12.19 -22.92 -10.69
N GLY A 223 11.88 -23.58 -11.80
CA GLY A 223 12.76 -24.57 -12.40
C GLY A 223 12.86 -24.40 -13.92
N PRO A 224 13.77 -25.16 -14.57
CA PRO A 224 13.84 -25.19 -16.02
C PRO A 224 12.57 -25.85 -16.58
N VAL A 225 11.83 -25.09 -17.39
CA VAL A 225 10.61 -25.56 -18.06
C VAL A 225 10.66 -25.14 -19.53
N SER A 226 10.16 -26.00 -20.42
CA SER A 226 9.95 -25.64 -21.82
C SER A 226 8.55 -25.05 -21.95
N ALA A 227 8.45 -23.80 -22.38
CA ALA A 227 7.20 -23.08 -22.49
C ALA A 227 7.10 -22.32 -23.82
N PRO A 228 5.89 -22.01 -24.29
CA PRO A 228 5.71 -21.08 -25.41
C PRO A 228 6.09 -19.64 -25.03
N ASP A 229 6.29 -18.80 -26.04
CA ASP A 229 6.55 -17.38 -25.83
C ASP A 229 5.27 -16.64 -25.38
N ILE A 230 5.46 -15.63 -24.53
CA ILE A 230 4.41 -14.69 -24.12
C ILE A 230 4.75 -13.28 -24.60
N GLU A 231 3.70 -12.51 -24.91
CA GLU A 231 3.84 -11.13 -25.35
C GLU A 231 2.73 -10.25 -24.78
N PRO A 232 2.91 -8.92 -24.72
CA PRO A 232 1.81 -8.00 -24.47
C PRO A 232 0.78 -8.08 -25.61
N PRO A 233 -0.53 -8.10 -25.34
CA PRO A 233 -1.52 -8.05 -26.39
C PRO A 233 -1.53 -6.69 -27.11
N LYS A 234 -2.00 -6.68 -28.35
CA LYS A 234 -2.29 -5.46 -29.10
C LYS A 234 -3.55 -4.79 -28.55
N GLN A 235 -3.60 -3.46 -28.65
CA GLN A 235 -4.76 -2.68 -28.19
C GLN A 235 -6.08 -3.15 -28.81
N GLU A 236 -6.05 -3.56 -30.10
CA GLU A 236 -7.24 -4.05 -30.81
C GLU A 236 -7.76 -5.41 -30.28
N GLN A 237 -6.95 -6.15 -29.51
CA GLN A 237 -7.32 -7.45 -28.95
C GLN A 237 -8.05 -7.34 -27.61
N LEU A 238 -7.96 -6.19 -26.91
CA LEU A 238 -8.51 -6.02 -25.56
C LEU A 238 -10.02 -6.30 -25.46
N PRO A 239 -10.90 -5.85 -26.39
CA PRO A 239 -12.32 -6.17 -26.32
C PRO A 239 -12.58 -7.69 -26.32
N ARG A 240 -11.80 -8.45 -27.11
CA ARG A 240 -11.93 -9.90 -27.17
C ARG A 240 -11.43 -10.59 -25.90
N LEU A 241 -10.40 -10.02 -25.26
CA LEU A 241 -9.91 -10.51 -23.97
C LEU A 241 -10.91 -10.25 -22.84
N VAL A 242 -11.62 -9.11 -22.85
CA VAL A 242 -12.74 -8.86 -21.93
C VAL A 242 -13.82 -9.91 -22.12
N GLU A 243 -14.23 -10.20 -23.36
CA GLU A 243 -15.22 -11.26 -23.65
C GLU A 243 -14.74 -12.63 -23.15
N LEU A 244 -13.45 -12.95 -23.32
CA LEU A 244 -12.85 -14.19 -22.83
C LEU A 244 -12.95 -14.28 -21.29
N ALA A 245 -12.56 -13.22 -20.58
CA ALA A 245 -12.64 -13.19 -19.11
C ALA A 245 -14.08 -13.33 -18.61
N GLN A 246 -15.02 -12.60 -19.22
CA GLN A 246 -16.44 -12.69 -18.86
C GLN A 246 -17.00 -14.11 -19.12
N ALA A 247 -16.62 -14.73 -20.25
CA ALA A 247 -17.00 -16.11 -20.55
C ALA A 247 -16.41 -17.13 -19.55
N ASN A 248 -15.31 -16.78 -18.88
CA ASN A 248 -14.69 -17.56 -17.80
C ASN A 248 -15.14 -17.11 -16.39
N GLY A 249 -16.20 -16.30 -16.30
CA GLY A 249 -16.78 -15.86 -15.02
C GLY A 249 -16.02 -14.75 -14.29
N VAL A 250 -14.99 -14.18 -14.91
CA VAL A 250 -14.23 -13.06 -14.35
C VAL A 250 -14.95 -11.76 -14.62
N ASN A 251 -15.31 -11.02 -13.57
CA ASN A 251 -16.00 -9.73 -13.64
C ASN A 251 -15.21 -8.58 -13.00
N LEU A 252 -14.15 -8.92 -12.27
CA LEU A 252 -13.24 -7.98 -11.64
C LEU A 252 -11.84 -8.25 -12.19
N TRP A 253 -11.08 -7.18 -12.42
CA TRP A 253 -9.69 -7.28 -12.82
C TRP A 253 -8.80 -6.80 -11.68
N HIS A 254 -8.13 -7.74 -11.02
CA HIS A 254 -7.23 -7.41 -9.92
C HIS A 254 -5.81 -7.22 -10.43
N THR A 255 -5.22 -6.06 -10.16
CA THR A 255 -3.78 -5.83 -10.35
C THR A 255 -3.06 -6.09 -9.03
N ASP A 256 -1.75 -5.86 -9.00
CA ASP A 256 -0.93 -6.03 -7.80
C ASP A 256 -1.46 -5.33 -6.54
N TRP A 257 -2.18 -4.22 -6.69
CA TRP A 257 -2.67 -3.43 -5.57
C TRP A 257 -4.17 -3.15 -5.62
N GLU A 258 -4.76 -3.03 -6.81
CA GLU A 258 -6.09 -2.48 -7.00
C GLU A 258 -7.03 -3.49 -7.66
N THR A 259 -8.33 -3.33 -7.47
CA THR A 259 -9.32 -4.17 -8.15
C THR A 259 -10.29 -3.29 -8.92
N TYR A 260 -10.28 -3.44 -10.24
CA TYR A 260 -11.11 -2.72 -11.19
C TYR A 260 -12.36 -3.53 -11.53
N ASP A 261 -13.40 -2.84 -12.00
CA ASP A 261 -14.45 -3.52 -12.79
C ASP A 261 -13.78 -4.00 -14.09
N LEU A 262 -14.07 -5.23 -14.54
CA LEU A 262 -13.47 -5.73 -15.77
C LEU A 262 -14.07 -5.02 -16.98
N ASP A 263 -13.22 -4.25 -17.67
CA ASP A 263 -13.51 -3.65 -18.97
C ASP A 263 -12.22 -3.41 -19.78
N VAL A 264 -12.36 -2.78 -20.95
CA VAL A 264 -11.23 -2.46 -21.82
C VAL A 264 -10.30 -1.42 -21.18
N GLU A 265 -10.81 -0.53 -20.33
CA GLU A 265 -10.00 0.48 -19.64
C GLU A 265 -9.10 -0.17 -18.59
N ALA A 266 -9.63 -1.10 -17.80
CA ALA A 266 -8.88 -1.91 -16.85
C ALA A 266 -7.75 -2.69 -17.55
N LEU A 267 -8.04 -3.43 -18.63
CA LEU A 267 -7.01 -4.13 -19.39
C LEU A 267 -5.99 -3.18 -20.05
N SER A 268 -6.43 -1.98 -20.46
CA SER A 268 -5.52 -0.95 -21.01
C SER A 268 -4.58 -0.38 -19.94
N ILE A 269 -4.95 -0.39 -18.67
CA ILE A 269 -4.06 -0.03 -17.57
C ILE A 269 -2.97 -1.09 -17.44
N SER A 270 -3.33 -2.37 -17.35
CA SER A 270 -2.34 -3.46 -17.28
C SER A 270 -1.42 -3.53 -18.50
N LEU A 271 -1.97 -3.29 -19.70
CA LEU A 271 -1.16 -3.20 -20.92
C LEU A 271 -0.15 -2.05 -20.88
N ARG A 272 -0.58 -0.85 -20.44
CA ARG A 272 0.32 0.31 -20.30
C ARG A 272 1.39 0.11 -19.23
N ASN A 273 1.05 -0.59 -18.16
CA ASN A 273 1.98 -0.96 -17.11
C ASN A 273 2.93 -2.10 -17.53
N GLY A 274 2.67 -2.74 -18.67
CA GLY A 274 3.45 -3.86 -19.17
C GLY A 274 3.24 -5.15 -18.40
N THR A 275 2.12 -5.28 -17.66
CA THR A 275 1.81 -6.45 -16.84
C THR A 275 0.88 -7.43 -17.55
N LEU A 276 0.07 -6.98 -18.51
CA LEU A 276 -0.84 -7.87 -19.25
C LEU A 276 -0.08 -8.68 -20.31
N HIS A 277 -0.15 -10.00 -20.21
CA HIS A 277 0.48 -10.95 -21.13
C HIS A 277 -0.52 -11.94 -21.71
N VAL A 278 -0.23 -12.37 -22.94
CA VAL A 278 -0.96 -13.41 -23.68
C VAL A 278 0.05 -14.38 -24.32
N LEU A 279 -0.41 -15.55 -24.78
CA LEU A 279 0.42 -16.45 -25.58
C LEU A 279 0.66 -15.87 -26.98
N ALA A 280 1.91 -15.84 -27.45
CA ALA A 280 2.26 -15.24 -28.74
C ALA A 280 1.58 -15.92 -29.94
N ASP A 281 1.47 -17.26 -29.91
CA ASP A 281 0.85 -18.04 -30.99
C ASP A 281 -0.69 -18.05 -30.92
N SER A 282 -1.28 -17.65 -29.77
CA SER A 282 -2.73 -17.67 -29.55
C SER A 282 -3.19 -16.52 -28.63
N PRO A 283 -3.02 -15.25 -29.06
CA PRO A 283 -3.11 -14.07 -28.19
C PRO A 283 -4.51 -13.73 -27.67
N THR A 284 -5.53 -14.51 -28.02
CA THR A 284 -6.91 -14.37 -27.53
C THR A 284 -7.45 -15.65 -26.87
N ALA A 285 -6.60 -16.65 -26.66
CA ALA A 285 -6.97 -17.91 -26.00
C ALA A 285 -6.77 -17.87 -24.48
N THR A 286 -5.87 -17.03 -24.00
CA THR A 286 -5.57 -16.86 -22.57
C THR A 286 -4.95 -15.49 -22.30
N MET A 287 -5.00 -15.06 -21.05
CA MET A 287 -4.24 -13.93 -20.55
C MET A 287 -3.86 -14.12 -19.08
N LEU A 288 -2.83 -13.38 -18.67
CA LEU A 288 -2.31 -13.34 -17.31
C LEU A 288 -1.78 -11.93 -17.02
N ASP A 289 -2.10 -11.37 -15.86
CA ASP A 289 -1.48 -10.13 -15.38
C ASP A 289 -0.25 -10.50 -14.54
N ILE A 290 0.95 -10.07 -14.94
CA ILE A 290 2.23 -10.46 -14.33
C ILE A 290 2.96 -9.19 -13.87
N SER A 291 3.20 -9.05 -12.58
CA SER A 291 4.04 -8.01 -11.99
C SER A 291 5.36 -8.60 -11.48
N TYR A 292 6.39 -7.75 -11.40
CA TYR A 292 7.64 -8.06 -10.72
C TYR A 292 7.63 -7.41 -9.35
N ASP A 293 7.78 -8.22 -8.30
CA ASP A 293 7.99 -7.74 -6.95
C ASP A 293 9.50 -7.61 -6.70
N GLU A 294 9.96 -6.38 -6.48
CA GLU A 294 11.37 -6.08 -6.22
C GLU A 294 11.81 -6.47 -4.80
N GLU A 295 10.91 -6.47 -3.82
CA GLU A 295 11.21 -6.78 -2.43
C GLU A 295 11.39 -8.28 -2.23
N ASP A 296 10.50 -9.07 -2.83
CA ASP A 296 10.52 -10.54 -2.74
C ASP A 296 11.33 -11.21 -3.87
N GLU A 297 11.83 -10.43 -4.83
CA GLU A 297 12.54 -10.90 -6.02
C GLU A 297 11.77 -12.00 -6.78
N GLU A 298 10.48 -11.77 -7.06
CA GLU A 298 9.61 -12.77 -7.69
C GLU A 298 8.71 -12.19 -8.79
N TYR A 299 8.21 -13.07 -9.67
CA TYR A 299 7.03 -12.72 -10.48
C TYR A 299 5.76 -13.13 -9.74
N ARG A 300 4.82 -12.19 -9.64
CA ARG A 300 3.46 -12.41 -9.14
C ARG A 300 2.50 -12.32 -10.29
N ALA A 301 1.60 -13.28 -10.37
CA ALA A 301 0.55 -13.30 -11.37
C ALA A 301 -0.86 -13.24 -10.78
N TYR A 302 -1.74 -12.60 -11.53
CA TYR A 302 -3.14 -12.38 -11.21
C TYR A 302 -4.01 -12.70 -12.44
N ASN A 303 -5.28 -13.00 -12.20
CA ASN A 303 -6.30 -13.24 -13.24
C ASN A 303 -5.87 -14.27 -14.31
N PRO A 304 -5.50 -15.52 -13.97
CA PRO A 304 -5.36 -16.55 -14.99
C PRO A 304 -6.72 -16.77 -15.66
N VAL A 305 -6.78 -16.56 -16.98
CA VAL A 305 -8.02 -16.66 -17.77
C VAL A 305 -7.78 -17.50 -19.01
N GLY A 306 -8.65 -18.46 -19.30
CA GLY A 306 -8.63 -19.26 -20.52
C GLY A 306 -8.89 -20.74 -20.24
N GLU A 307 -8.82 -21.58 -21.27
CA GLU A 307 -8.92 -23.03 -21.08
C GLU A 307 -7.74 -23.57 -20.24
N PRO A 308 -7.90 -24.63 -19.43
CA PRO A 308 -6.86 -25.15 -18.53
C PRO A 308 -5.49 -25.38 -19.19
N MET A 309 -5.48 -25.85 -20.44
CA MET A 309 -4.23 -26.06 -21.18
C MET A 309 -3.54 -24.73 -21.53
N ALA A 310 -4.29 -23.71 -21.94
CA ALA A 310 -3.74 -22.40 -22.29
C ALA A 310 -3.24 -21.67 -21.03
N VAL A 311 -3.98 -21.78 -19.92
CA VAL A 311 -3.56 -21.28 -18.60
C VAL A 311 -2.28 -21.97 -18.14
N SER A 312 -2.18 -23.29 -18.31
CA SER A 312 -0.97 -24.03 -17.99
C SER A 312 0.25 -23.50 -18.77
N GLN A 313 0.07 -23.30 -20.08
CA GLN A 313 1.11 -22.79 -20.97
C GLN A 313 1.60 -21.38 -20.60
N ILE A 314 0.70 -20.44 -20.32
CA ILE A 314 1.10 -19.05 -19.98
C ILE A 314 1.77 -18.97 -18.60
N VAL A 315 1.34 -19.79 -17.63
CA VAL A 315 1.98 -19.87 -16.31
C VAL A 315 3.38 -20.50 -16.42
N GLN A 316 3.55 -21.54 -17.24
CA GLN A 316 4.87 -22.11 -17.52
C GLN A 316 5.79 -21.12 -18.24
N ALA A 317 5.25 -20.26 -19.10
CA ALA A 317 6.02 -19.20 -19.75
C ALA A 317 6.52 -18.16 -18.74
N MET A 318 5.67 -17.77 -17.78
CA MET A 318 6.08 -16.93 -16.64
C MET A 318 7.20 -17.61 -15.82
N GLU A 319 7.07 -18.92 -15.54
CA GLU A 319 8.11 -19.70 -14.84
C GLU A 319 9.44 -19.71 -15.60
N SER A 320 9.41 -19.95 -16.91
CA SER A 320 10.59 -19.92 -17.77
C SER A 320 11.28 -18.55 -17.71
N ALA A 321 10.51 -17.47 -17.84
CA ALA A 321 11.03 -16.11 -17.76
C ALA A 321 11.62 -15.78 -16.38
N ALA A 322 10.99 -16.26 -15.30
CA ALA A 322 11.50 -16.09 -13.94
C ALA A 322 12.82 -16.85 -13.73
N TYR A 323 12.89 -18.10 -14.20
CA TYR A 323 14.08 -18.94 -14.10
C TYR A 323 15.27 -18.37 -14.88
N GLU A 324 15.04 -17.87 -16.11
CA GLU A 324 16.07 -17.22 -16.92
C GLU A 324 16.62 -15.94 -16.27
N ARG A 325 15.78 -15.23 -15.52
CA ARG A 325 16.17 -14.06 -14.73
C ARG A 325 16.85 -14.44 -13.40
N GLY A 326 16.86 -15.72 -13.03
CA GLY A 326 17.43 -16.20 -11.77
C GLY A 326 16.57 -15.88 -10.55
N LEU A 327 15.29 -15.59 -10.72
CA LEU A 327 14.36 -15.43 -9.61
C LEU A 327 14.17 -16.80 -8.94
N PRO A 328 14.11 -16.90 -7.60
CA PRO A 328 14.00 -18.20 -6.91
C PRO A 328 12.60 -18.79 -6.92
N ARG A 329 11.57 -17.95 -7.13
CA ARG A 329 10.16 -18.34 -7.01
C ARG A 329 9.26 -17.53 -7.95
N ILE A 330 8.07 -18.07 -8.16
CA ILE A 330 6.93 -17.40 -8.76
C ILE A 330 5.71 -17.61 -7.88
N ALA A 331 4.78 -16.67 -7.94
CA ALA A 331 3.52 -16.74 -7.22
C ALA A 331 2.34 -16.43 -8.13
N VAL A 332 1.19 -17.03 -7.82
CA VAL A 332 -0.10 -16.70 -8.41
C VAL A 332 -1.04 -16.38 -7.25
N LEU A 333 -1.56 -15.15 -7.20
CA LEU A 333 -2.69 -14.84 -6.35
C LEU A 333 -3.95 -15.21 -7.12
N LEU A 334 -4.67 -16.20 -6.61
CA LEU A 334 -5.81 -16.82 -7.28
C LEU A 334 -7.09 -16.57 -6.47
N ALA A 335 -8.14 -16.09 -7.13
CA ALA A 335 -9.47 -16.06 -6.51
C ALA A 335 -9.85 -17.45 -5.97
N ALA A 336 -10.36 -17.51 -4.74
CA ALA A 336 -10.62 -18.75 -4.02
C ALA A 336 -11.63 -19.68 -4.72
N ASP A 337 -12.52 -19.11 -5.54
CA ASP A 337 -13.50 -19.81 -6.36
C ASP A 337 -13.04 -20.07 -7.80
N SER A 338 -11.78 -19.78 -8.14
CA SER A 338 -11.24 -19.96 -9.48
C SER A 338 -11.22 -21.44 -9.91
N PRO A 339 -11.63 -21.75 -11.16
CA PRO A 339 -11.54 -23.11 -11.69
C PRO A 339 -10.10 -23.55 -11.97
N HIS A 340 -9.11 -22.65 -11.87
CA HIS A 340 -7.72 -22.93 -12.21
C HIS A 340 -6.88 -23.50 -11.07
N LEU A 341 -7.42 -23.62 -9.84
CA LEU A 341 -6.70 -24.23 -8.72
C LEU A 341 -6.13 -25.63 -9.05
N PRO A 342 -6.90 -26.58 -9.64
CA PRO A 342 -6.34 -27.88 -10.02
C PRO A 342 -5.26 -27.78 -11.09
N THR A 343 -5.34 -26.79 -11.98
CA THR A 343 -4.33 -26.57 -13.04
C THR A 343 -3.00 -26.12 -12.41
N LEU A 344 -3.05 -25.16 -11.48
CA LEU A 344 -1.85 -24.69 -10.77
C LEU A 344 -1.24 -25.79 -9.88
N GLN A 345 -2.06 -26.57 -9.18
CA GLN A 345 -1.57 -27.70 -8.38
C GLN A 345 -0.88 -28.77 -9.23
N GLN A 346 -1.40 -29.07 -10.42
CA GLN A 346 -0.74 -29.97 -11.37
C GLN A 346 0.61 -29.44 -11.87
N LEU A 347 0.76 -28.11 -11.94
CA LEU A 347 2.03 -27.45 -12.23
C LEU A 347 3.01 -27.43 -11.05
N GLY A 348 2.60 -27.91 -9.87
CA GLY A 348 3.42 -27.96 -8.67
C GLY A 348 3.38 -26.70 -7.81
N PHE A 349 2.36 -25.86 -7.96
CA PHE A 349 2.10 -24.77 -7.03
C PHE A 349 1.48 -25.30 -5.73
N GLU A 350 1.92 -24.74 -4.62
CA GLU A 350 1.40 -25.01 -3.28
C GLU A 350 0.88 -23.72 -2.65
N PHE A 351 -0.05 -23.82 -1.69
CA PHE A 351 -0.50 -22.63 -0.97
C PHE A 351 0.65 -22.05 -0.13
N ALA A 352 0.90 -20.76 -0.27
CA ALA A 352 1.80 -20.05 0.63
C ALA A 352 1.18 -20.03 2.04
N VAL A 353 2.00 -20.28 3.06
CA VAL A 353 1.54 -20.34 4.45
C VAL A 353 2.27 -19.27 5.26
N ILE A 354 1.49 -18.44 5.95
CA ILE A 354 1.98 -17.44 6.88
C ILE A 354 1.76 -17.89 8.33
N ASN A 355 2.70 -17.54 9.20
CA ASN A 355 2.57 -17.74 10.63
C ASN A 355 1.96 -16.49 11.25
N THR A 356 0.82 -16.66 11.90
CA THR A 356 0.18 -15.59 12.65
C THR A 356 0.97 -15.30 13.93
N GLY A 357 0.88 -14.08 14.44
CA GLY A 357 1.51 -13.69 15.72
C GLY A 357 1.05 -14.49 16.94
N ASN A 358 0.05 -15.37 16.77
CA ASN A 358 -0.56 -16.18 17.82
C ASN A 358 -0.01 -17.61 17.86
N GLY A 359 0.87 -17.98 16.91
CA GLY A 359 1.41 -19.33 16.76
C GLY A 359 0.58 -20.27 15.86
N ASP A 360 -0.55 -19.78 15.32
CA ASP A 360 -1.32 -20.49 14.29
C ASP A 360 -0.74 -20.20 12.90
N SER A 361 -0.89 -21.14 11.97
CA SER A 361 -0.53 -20.94 10.56
C SER A 361 -1.81 -20.84 9.71
N MET A 362 -1.78 -20.02 8.67
CA MET A 362 -2.89 -19.89 7.72
C MET A 362 -2.38 -19.69 6.29
N ILE A 363 -3.25 -19.96 5.32
CA ILE A 363 -2.96 -19.68 3.91
C ILE A 363 -2.85 -18.17 3.74
N ASP A 364 -1.80 -17.74 3.06
CA ASP A 364 -1.58 -16.35 2.71
C ASP A 364 -2.53 -15.89 1.60
N GLY A 365 -2.85 -14.61 1.61
CA GLY A 365 -3.78 -14.05 0.64
C GLY A 365 -4.38 -12.74 1.10
N VAL A 366 -5.36 -12.31 0.32
CA VAL A 366 -6.02 -11.01 0.48
C VAL A 366 -7.53 -11.16 0.31
N THR A 367 -8.26 -10.25 0.90
CA THR A 367 -9.72 -10.17 0.79
C THR A 367 -10.11 -8.84 0.16
N ILE A 368 -11.04 -8.89 -0.79
CA ILE A 368 -11.55 -7.72 -1.50
C ILE A 368 -12.94 -7.40 -0.96
N TRP A 369 -13.14 -6.14 -0.59
CA TRP A 369 -14.35 -5.65 0.06
C TRP A 369 -14.98 -4.53 -0.74
N GLU A 370 -16.32 -4.52 -0.78
CA GLU A 370 -17.09 -3.56 -1.55
C GLU A 370 -18.24 -2.96 -0.74
N TYR A 371 -18.49 -1.67 -0.96
CA TYR A 371 -19.66 -0.93 -0.50
C TYR A 371 -20.35 -0.30 -1.72
N THR A 372 -21.67 -0.47 -1.81
CA THR A 372 -22.54 0.04 -2.88
C THR A 372 -23.58 1.00 -2.34
#